data_AF-A0A9E0PC02-F1
#
_entry.id   AF-A0A9E0PC02-F1
#
_cell.length_a   1.000
_cell.length_b   1.000
_cell.length_c   1.000
_cell.angle_alpha   90.00
_cell.angle_beta   90.00
_cell.angle_gamma   90.00
#
_symmetry.space_group_name_H-M   'P 1'
#
loop_
_entity.id
_entity.type
_entity.pdbx_description
1 polymer ?
#
loop_
_entity_poly.entity_id
_entity_poly.type
_entity_poly.pdbx_seq_one_letter_code
_entity_poly.pdbx_strand_id
1 'polypeptide(L)'
;LLTTDIIRSAVGDCARYNVYELADCALNGDAERAARMLAGLRAEGETESGVLWALGKDARTLAALREGLDAGQPLNALLQQNGIWQKRQSLFQKAVQRTSPRLARLLVSEILATDQAIKGQSQERGWDVLLRLTMAIAGRPLLPGIKV
;
A
#
# COMPACT_ATOMS: atom_id res chain seq x y z
N LEU A 1 18.01 37.98 4.68
CA LEU A 1 18.04 37.03 3.55
C LEU A 1 17.89 35.63 4.13
N LEU A 2 16.67 35.24 4.51
CA LEU A 2 16.37 33.88 4.91
C LEU A 2 15.84 33.18 3.67
N THR A 3 16.71 32.31 3.16
CA THR A 3 16.69 31.72 1.83
C THR A 3 15.41 30.93 1.58
N THR A 4 14.76 31.20 0.45
CA THR A 4 13.62 30.44 -0.12
C THR A 4 13.92 28.96 -0.39
N ASP A 5 15.15 28.51 -0.18
CA ASP A 5 15.61 27.14 -0.43
C ASP A 5 15.36 26.15 0.73
N ILE A 6 15.06 26.61 1.95
CA ILE A 6 14.85 25.69 3.10
C ILE A 6 13.40 25.17 3.18
N ILE A 7 12.42 25.88 2.60
CA ILE A 7 11.01 25.51 2.72
C ILE A 7 10.61 24.40 1.73
N ARG A 8 11.39 24.18 0.67
CA ARG A 8 11.01 23.24 -0.39
C ARG A 8 11.48 21.79 -0.16
N SER A 9 12.42 21.55 0.76
CA SER A 9 12.91 20.20 1.10
C SER A 9 12.19 19.57 2.30
N ALA A 10 11.72 20.36 3.27
CA ALA A 10 11.10 19.83 4.49
C ALA A 10 9.69 19.24 4.27
N VAL A 11 8.91 19.79 3.34
CA VAL A 11 7.57 19.28 3.01
C VAL A 11 7.65 17.97 2.21
N GLY A 12 8.67 17.82 1.36
CA GLY A 12 8.87 16.62 0.54
C GLY A 12 9.35 15.39 1.32
N ASP A 13 10.01 15.60 2.46
CA ASP A 13 10.53 14.51 3.29
C ASP A 13 9.51 14.02 4.33
N CYS A 14 8.76 14.91 5.01
CA CYS A 14 7.73 14.46 5.98
C CYS A 14 6.60 13.64 5.33
N ALA A 15 6.13 14.06 4.15
CA ALA A 15 5.13 13.33 3.37
C ALA A 15 5.64 11.95 2.91
N ARG A 16 6.91 11.88 2.48
CA ARG A 16 7.55 10.61 2.07
C ARG A 16 7.56 9.62 3.22
N TYR A 17 8.08 10.00 4.38
CA TYR A 17 8.19 9.06 5.49
C TYR A 17 6.81 8.56 5.95
N ASN A 18 5.77 9.40 5.95
CA ASN A 18 4.45 9.00 6.44
C ASN A 18 3.74 7.95 5.52
N VAL A 19 3.78 8.11 4.19
CA VAL A 19 3.16 7.11 3.28
C VAL A 19 3.92 5.78 3.25
N TYR A 20 5.25 5.79 3.45
CA TYR A 20 6.02 4.56 3.58
C TYR A 20 5.76 3.87 4.92
N GLU A 21 5.60 4.64 6.00
CA GLU A 21 5.24 4.10 7.32
C GLU A 21 3.82 3.49 7.30
N LEU A 22 2.87 4.10 6.60
CA LEU A 22 1.56 3.49 6.33
C LEU A 22 1.72 2.14 5.62
N ALA A 23 2.52 2.09 4.56
CA ALA A 23 2.74 0.86 3.79
C ALA A 23 3.41 -0.23 4.63
N ASP A 24 4.43 0.11 5.42
CA ASP A 24 5.09 -0.82 6.35
C ASP A 24 4.13 -1.30 7.45
N CYS A 25 3.30 -0.41 7.99
CA CYS A 25 2.26 -0.74 8.98
C CYS A 25 1.24 -1.74 8.40
N ALA A 26 0.76 -1.48 7.18
CA ALA A 26 -0.14 -2.39 6.48
C ALA A 26 0.55 -3.74 6.19
N LEU A 27 1.81 -3.76 5.73
CA LEU A 27 2.57 -5.00 5.52
C LEU A 27 2.82 -5.76 6.84
N ASN A 28 2.92 -5.08 7.97
CA ASN A 28 3.01 -5.75 9.27
C ASN A 28 1.68 -6.36 9.72
N GLY A 29 0.56 -6.02 9.08
CA GLY A 29 -0.78 -6.56 9.38
C GLY A 29 -1.57 -5.79 10.43
N ASP A 30 -1.09 -4.60 10.84
CA ASP A 30 -1.77 -3.73 11.81
C ASP A 30 -2.83 -2.88 11.10
N ALA A 31 -3.94 -3.52 10.76
CA ALA A 31 -5.00 -2.92 9.94
C ALA A 31 -5.64 -1.67 10.59
N GLU A 32 -5.85 -1.70 11.91
CA GLU A 32 -6.49 -0.59 12.62
C GLU A 32 -5.57 0.64 12.66
N ARG A 33 -4.28 0.44 12.98
CA ARG A 33 -3.31 1.53 12.92
C ARG A 33 -3.13 2.04 11.49
N ALA A 34 -3.06 1.16 10.50
CA ALA A 34 -2.93 1.57 9.10
C ALA A 34 -4.14 2.41 8.64
N ALA A 35 -5.36 2.04 9.01
CA ALA A 35 -6.55 2.84 8.72
C ALA A 35 -6.50 4.23 9.38
N ARG A 36 -6.04 4.32 10.65
CA ARG A 36 -5.83 5.60 11.33
C ARG A 36 -4.77 6.46 10.65
N MET A 37 -3.64 5.86 10.25
CA MET A 37 -2.57 6.58 9.54
C MET A 37 -3.05 7.10 8.18
N LEU A 38 -3.83 6.31 7.44
CA LEU A 38 -4.44 6.74 6.19
C LEU A 38 -5.39 7.94 6.40
N ALA A 39 -6.20 7.91 7.45
CA ALA A 39 -7.07 9.04 7.81
C ALA A 39 -6.27 10.29 8.20
N GLY A 40 -5.15 10.13 8.90
CA GLY A 40 -4.21 11.21 9.22
C GLY A 40 -3.62 11.86 7.97
N LEU A 41 -3.09 11.05 7.05
CA LEU A 41 -2.56 11.50 5.75
C LEU A 41 -3.62 12.30 4.96
N ARG A 42 -4.87 11.83 4.95
CA ARG A 42 -5.98 12.57 4.33
C ARG A 42 -6.22 13.93 4.98
N ALA A 43 -6.20 14.00 6.31
CA ALA A 43 -6.41 15.24 7.05
C ALA A 43 -5.25 16.24 6.89
N GLU A 44 -4.03 15.73 6.75
CA GLU A 44 -2.81 16.50 6.49
C GLU A 44 -2.74 17.04 5.05
N GLY A 45 -3.64 16.59 4.16
CA GLY A 45 -3.70 17.05 2.77
C GLY A 45 -2.75 16.31 1.84
N GLU A 46 -2.34 15.08 2.19
CA GLU A 46 -1.57 14.23 1.28
C GLU A 46 -2.35 13.94 -0.01
N THR A 47 -1.64 13.65 -1.10
CA THR A 47 -2.26 13.35 -2.39
C THR A 47 -2.68 11.90 -2.50
N GLU A 48 -3.91 11.63 -3.00
CA GLU A 48 -4.37 10.25 -3.24
C GLU A 48 -3.40 9.48 -4.14
N SER A 49 -2.85 10.14 -5.16
CA SER A 49 -1.85 9.56 -6.08
C SER A 49 -0.55 9.16 -5.38
N GLY A 50 -0.07 9.95 -4.41
CA GLY A 50 1.12 9.64 -3.61
C GLY A 50 0.91 8.40 -2.74
N VAL A 51 -0.25 8.31 -2.09
CA VAL A 51 -0.63 7.13 -1.29
C VAL A 51 -0.78 5.89 -2.18
N LEU A 52 -1.47 6.01 -3.33
CA LEU A 52 -1.62 4.91 -4.29
C LEU A 52 -0.27 4.42 -4.80
N TRP A 53 0.66 5.32 -5.11
CA TRP A 53 1.99 4.93 -5.56
C TRP A 53 2.71 4.07 -4.51
N ALA A 54 2.69 4.49 -3.24
CA ALA A 54 3.35 3.78 -2.14
C ALA A 54 2.71 2.39 -1.91
N LEU A 55 1.39 2.35 -1.68
CA LEU A 55 0.65 1.10 -1.41
C LEU A 55 0.66 0.17 -2.62
N GLY A 56 0.43 0.72 -3.82
CA GLY A 56 0.30 -0.04 -5.06
C GLY A 56 1.61 -0.72 -5.46
N LYS A 57 2.77 -0.12 -5.18
CA LYS A 57 4.06 -0.79 -5.40
C LYS A 57 4.16 -2.07 -4.56
N ASP A 58 3.89 -1.97 -3.26
CA ASP A 58 4.03 -3.11 -2.35
C ASP A 58 2.93 -4.17 -2.55
N ALA A 59 1.72 -3.75 -2.91
CA ALA A 59 0.62 -4.65 -3.27
C ALA A 59 0.93 -5.48 -4.54
N ARG A 60 1.53 -4.87 -5.58
CA ARG A 60 2.02 -5.62 -6.76
C ARG A 60 3.10 -6.62 -6.38
N THR A 61 4.05 -6.21 -5.53
CA THR A 61 5.09 -7.11 -5.02
C THR A 61 4.47 -8.29 -4.26
N LEU A 62 3.48 -8.07 -3.39
CA LEU A 62 2.78 -9.17 -2.70
C LEU A 62 2.09 -10.14 -3.66
N ALA A 63 1.43 -9.62 -4.69
CA ALA A 63 0.81 -10.45 -5.71
C ALA A 63 1.84 -11.32 -6.45
N ALA A 64 2.98 -10.74 -6.86
CA ALA A 64 4.07 -11.46 -7.50
C ALA A 64 4.72 -12.51 -6.59
N LEU A 65 4.92 -12.20 -5.31
CA LEU A 65 5.42 -13.16 -4.33
C LEU A 65 4.45 -14.34 -4.17
N ARG A 66 3.15 -14.08 -4.07
CA ARG A 66 2.13 -15.14 -3.97
C ARG A 66 2.13 -16.03 -5.21
N GLU A 67 2.15 -15.43 -6.39
CA GLU A 67 2.21 -16.17 -7.66
C GLU A 67 3.45 -17.07 -7.74
N GLY A 68 4.62 -16.54 -7.39
CA GLY A 68 5.86 -17.33 -7.35
C GLY A 68 5.83 -18.49 -6.36
N LEU A 69 5.22 -18.28 -5.18
CA LEU A 69 5.03 -19.34 -4.19
C LEU A 69 4.05 -20.42 -4.69
N ASP A 70 2.98 -20.01 -5.38
CA ASP A 70 2.04 -20.94 -6.02
C ASP A 70 2.73 -21.78 -7.12
N ALA A 71 3.72 -21.21 -7.80
CA ALA A 71 4.58 -21.90 -8.75
C ALA A 71 5.69 -22.76 -8.09
N GLY A 72 5.71 -22.89 -6.76
CA GLY A 72 6.66 -23.73 -6.02
C GLY A 72 8.04 -23.11 -5.83
N GLN A 73 8.23 -21.82 -6.12
CA GLN A 73 9.52 -21.16 -5.91
C GLN A 73 9.77 -20.87 -4.41
N PRO A 74 11.02 -20.95 -3.94
CA PRO A 74 11.33 -20.66 -2.54
C PRO A 74 11.22 -19.16 -2.22
N LEU A 75 10.62 -18.82 -1.08
CA LEU A 75 10.36 -17.43 -0.68
C LEU A 75 11.61 -16.53 -0.70
N ASN A 76 12.74 -17.03 -0.21
CA ASN A 76 13.97 -16.24 -0.18
C ASN A 76 14.46 -15.82 -1.58
N ALA A 77 14.30 -16.70 -2.58
CA ALA A 77 14.66 -16.37 -3.96
C ALA A 77 13.71 -15.30 -4.52
N LEU A 78 12.40 -15.42 -4.26
CA LEU A 78 11.40 -14.44 -4.67
C LEU A 78 11.66 -13.05 -4.05
N LEU A 79 12.03 -13.00 -2.76
CA LEU A 79 12.34 -11.73 -2.09
C LEU A 79 13.54 -11.02 -2.74
N GLN A 80 14.57 -11.77 -3.11
CA GLN A 80 15.76 -11.23 -3.79
C GLN A 80 15.44 -10.80 -5.23
N GLN A 81 14.71 -11.62 -5.99
CA GLN A 81 14.31 -11.32 -7.37
C GLN A 81 13.45 -10.06 -7.47
N ASN A 82 12.60 -9.81 -6.48
CA ASN A 82 11.78 -8.60 -6.39
C ASN A 82 12.53 -7.39 -5.79
N GLY A 83 13.84 -7.50 -5.52
CA GLY A 83 14.66 -6.41 -5.03
C GLY A 83 14.28 -5.90 -3.63
N ILE A 84 13.69 -6.75 -2.78
CA ILE A 84 13.24 -6.34 -1.45
C ILE A 84 14.45 -6.22 -0.51
N TRP A 85 14.69 -4.99 -0.04
CA TRP A 85 15.79 -4.69 0.86
C TRP A 85 15.65 -5.44 2.18
N GLN A 86 16.79 -5.84 2.76
CA GLN A 86 16.85 -6.68 3.96
C GLN A 86 15.93 -6.21 5.09
N LYS A 87 15.89 -4.90 5.36
CA LYS A 87 15.07 -4.30 6.41
C LYS A 87 13.55 -4.50 6.24
N ARG A 88 13.07 -4.69 5.01
CA ARG A 88 11.64 -4.90 4.69
C ARG A 88 11.29 -6.37 4.41
N GLN A 89 12.27 -7.27 4.31
CA GLN A 89 12.01 -8.68 4.00
C GLN A 89 11.08 -9.33 5.04
N SER A 90 11.28 -9.04 6.33
CA SER A 90 10.41 -9.57 7.39
C SER A 90 8.95 -9.11 7.25
N LEU A 91 8.72 -7.88 6.81
CA LEU A 91 7.37 -7.35 6.54
C LEU A 91 6.70 -8.11 5.39
N PHE A 92 7.40 -8.28 4.27
CA PHE A 92 6.89 -9.03 3.12
C PHE A 92 6.69 -10.52 3.42
N GLN A 93 7.58 -11.14 4.20
CA GLN A 93 7.42 -12.53 4.66
C GLN A 93 6.13 -12.71 5.47
N LYS A 94 5.87 -11.83 6.44
CA LYS A 94 4.62 -11.85 7.22
C LYS A 94 3.40 -11.61 6.32
N ALA A 95 3.51 -10.67 5.38
CA ALA A 95 2.41 -10.30 4.50
C ALA A 95 2.05 -11.39 3.49
N VAL A 96 3.02 -12.03 2.86
CA VAL A 96 2.74 -13.08 1.89
C VAL A 96 2.14 -14.33 2.54
N GLN A 97 2.50 -14.63 3.81
CA GLN A 97 1.92 -15.77 4.54
C GLN A 97 0.41 -15.65 4.75
N ARG A 98 -0.12 -14.43 4.92
CA ARG A 98 -1.56 -14.16 5.03
C ARG A 98 -2.23 -13.87 3.68
N THR A 99 -1.46 -13.85 2.59
CA THR A 99 -1.97 -13.54 1.25
C THR A 99 -2.36 -14.83 0.53
N SER A 100 -3.67 -15.04 0.37
CA SER A 100 -4.21 -16.12 -0.47
C SER A 100 -4.17 -15.75 -1.96
N PRO A 101 -4.25 -16.71 -2.90
CA PRO A 101 -4.35 -16.42 -4.33
C PRO A 101 -5.57 -15.54 -4.69
N ARG A 102 -6.65 -15.64 -3.91
CA ARG A 102 -7.81 -14.75 -4.05
C ARG A 102 -7.48 -13.32 -3.60
N LEU A 103 -6.80 -13.16 -2.47
CA LEU A 103 -6.41 -11.85 -1.97
C LEU A 103 -5.36 -11.18 -2.88
N ALA A 104 -4.42 -11.95 -3.46
CA ALA A 104 -3.47 -11.43 -4.43
C ALA A 104 -4.17 -10.82 -5.67
N ARG A 105 -5.19 -11.49 -6.20
CA ARG A 105 -6.01 -10.96 -7.30
C ARG A 105 -6.78 -9.70 -6.88
N LEU A 106 -7.33 -9.69 -5.66
CA LEU A 106 -8.02 -8.52 -5.11
C LEU A 106 -7.08 -7.31 -4.98
N LEU A 107 -5.84 -7.51 -4.52
CA LEU A 107 -4.84 -6.43 -4.44
C LEU A 107 -4.64 -5.76 -5.80
N VAL A 108 -4.49 -6.54 -6.87
CA VAL A 108 -4.32 -6.01 -8.23
C VAL A 108 -5.58 -5.26 -8.69
N SER A 109 -6.78 -5.77 -8.41
CA SER A 109 -8.02 -5.08 -8.78
C SER A 109 -8.24 -3.78 -7.99
N GLU A 110 -7.90 -3.74 -6.70
CA GLU A 110 -8.04 -2.52 -5.89
C GLU A 110 -7.06 -1.42 -6.33
N ILE A 111 -5.86 -1.76 -6.82
CA ILE A 111 -4.93 -0.78 -7.42
C ILE A 111 -5.58 -0.12 -8.64
N LEU A 112 -6.18 -0.92 -9.54
CA LEU A 112 -6.86 -0.39 -10.72
C LEU A 112 -8.08 0.45 -10.35
N ALA A 113 -8.90 -0.03 -9.41
CA ALA A 113 -10.06 0.70 -8.93
C ALA A 113 -9.67 2.05 -8.31
N THR A 114 -8.56 2.09 -7.57
CA THR A 114 -8.05 3.33 -6.97
C THR A 114 -7.61 4.31 -8.05
N ASP A 115 -6.86 3.85 -9.05
CA ASP A 115 -6.41 4.68 -10.16
C ASP A 115 -7.58 5.27 -10.95
N GLN A 116 -8.62 4.47 -11.21
CA GLN A 116 -9.85 4.93 -11.86
C GLN A 116 -10.60 5.95 -11.01
N ALA A 117 -10.73 5.73 -9.70
CA ALA A 117 -11.37 6.66 -8.79
C ALA A 117 -10.65 8.02 -8.73
N ILE A 118 -9.32 8.01 -8.60
CA ILE A 118 -8.48 9.23 -8.61
C ILE A 118 -8.62 10.00 -9.93
N LYS A 119 -8.75 9.29 -11.06
CA LYS A 119 -8.92 9.89 -12.39
C LYS A 119 -10.37 10.31 -12.70
N GLY A 120 -11.31 10.13 -11.76
CA GLY A 120 -12.73 10.43 -11.98
C GLY A 120 -13.42 9.49 -12.97
N GLN A 121 -12.86 8.31 -13.21
CA GLN A 121 -13.41 7.27 -14.09
C GLN A 121 -14.29 6.25 -13.32
N SER A 122 -14.44 6.43 -12.01
CA SER A 122 -15.31 5.66 -11.13
C SER A 122 -16.22 6.59 -10.33
N GLN A 123 -17.36 6.06 -9.89
CA GLN A 123 -18.27 6.73 -8.94
C GLN A 123 -17.76 6.65 -7.50
N GLU A 124 -16.74 5.83 -7.24
CA GLU A 124 -16.13 5.69 -5.93
C GLU A 124 -15.16 6.84 -5.62
N ARG A 125 -14.99 7.14 -4.33
CA ARG A 125 -14.05 8.17 -3.87
C ARG A 125 -12.66 7.54 -3.72
N GLY A 126 -11.62 8.22 -4.21
CA GLY A 126 -10.24 7.71 -4.17
C GLY A 126 -9.81 7.25 -2.78
N TRP A 127 -10.03 8.08 -1.76
CA TRP A 127 -9.77 7.72 -0.35
C TRP A 127 -10.49 6.47 0.17
N ASP A 128 -11.71 6.19 -0.30
CA ASP A 128 -12.47 5.01 0.16
C ASP A 128 -11.86 3.73 -0.45
N VAL A 129 -11.43 3.80 -1.71
CA VAL A 129 -10.74 2.68 -2.37
C VAL A 129 -9.31 2.51 -1.83
N LEU A 130 -8.61 3.60 -1.50
CA LEU A 130 -7.32 3.55 -0.80
C LEU A 130 -7.45 2.81 0.53
N LEU A 131 -8.51 3.06 1.30
CA LEU A 131 -8.76 2.32 2.53
C LEU A 131 -8.94 0.82 2.25
N ARG A 132 -9.71 0.44 1.23
CA ARG A 132 -9.84 -0.98 0.85
C ARG A 132 -8.51 -1.61 0.49
N LEU A 133 -7.67 -0.91 -0.29
CA LEU A 133 -6.34 -1.36 -0.66
C LEU A 133 -5.45 -1.53 0.59
N THR A 134 -5.41 -0.55 1.49
CA THR A 134 -4.67 -0.62 2.76
C THR A 134 -5.11 -1.83 3.58
N MET A 135 -6.43 -2.03 3.73
CA MET A 135 -7.00 -3.12 4.50
C MET A 135 -6.72 -4.49 3.86
N ALA A 136 -6.75 -4.57 2.54
CA ALA A 136 -6.37 -5.77 1.79
C ALA A 136 -4.88 -6.12 1.99
N ILE A 137 -3.97 -5.14 1.94
CA ILE A 137 -2.54 -5.35 2.24
C ILE A 137 -2.34 -5.84 3.68
N ALA A 138 -3.12 -5.30 4.63
CA ALA A 138 -3.13 -5.74 6.02
C ALA A 138 -3.75 -7.14 6.24
N GLY A 139 -4.26 -7.79 5.19
CA GLY A 139 -4.88 -9.12 5.26
C GLY A 139 -6.31 -9.12 5.79
N ARG A 140 -6.97 -7.95 5.84
CA ARG A 140 -8.35 -7.78 6.28
C ARG A 140 -9.18 -7.08 5.20
N PRO A 141 -9.34 -7.68 4.01
CA PRO A 141 -9.97 -7.01 2.89
C PRO A 141 -11.41 -6.58 3.21
N LEU A 142 -11.76 -5.36 2.82
CA LEU A 142 -13.14 -4.87 2.84
C LEU A 142 -13.76 -5.20 1.49
N LEU A 143 -14.89 -5.91 1.49
CA LEU A 143 -15.58 -6.25 0.24
C LEU A 143 -16.34 -5.02 -0.30
N PRO A 144 -16.36 -4.79 -1.63
CA PRO A 144 -17.11 -3.70 -2.22
C PRO A 144 -18.60 -3.81 -1.86
N GLY A 145 -19.22 -2.67 -1.51
CA GLY A 145 -20.62 -2.60 -1.10
C GLY A 145 -20.87 -2.48 0.40
N ILE A 146 -19.84 -2.61 1.24
CA ILE A 146 -19.93 -2.25 2.66
C ILE A 146 -19.68 -0.74 2.76
N LYS A 147 -20.75 0.04 2.98
CA LYS A 147 -20.60 1.45 3.38
C LYS A 147 -19.92 1.47 4.74
N VAL A 148 -18.71 2.04 4.81
CA VAL A 148 -18.06 2.45 6.06
C VAL A 148 -18.49 3.88 6.36
#